data_AF-A0A6J4SI67-F1
#
_entry.id   AF-A0A6J4SI67-F1
#
_cell.length_a   1.000
_cell.length_b   1.000
_cell.length_c   1.000
_cell.angle_alpha   90.00
_cell.angle_beta   90.00
_cell.angle_gamma   90.00
#
_symmetry.space_group_name_H-M   'P 1'
#
loop_
_entity.id
_entity.type
_entity.pdbx_description
1 polymer ?
#
loop_
_entity_poly.entity_id
_entity_poly.type
_entity_poly.pdbx_seq_one_letter_code
_entity_poly.pdbx_strand_id
1 'polypeptide(L)'
;MASQIESPLAHLTDEQIEAIGEEFDNLHAEVFGDLGDRDAAYIHGIIGLQRRLALLGRVLLAGADFRPVWLAGTATLGMAKILEN
;
A
#
# COMPACT_ATOMS: atom_id res chain seq x y z
N MET A 1 3.08 -31.93 32.46
CA MET A 1 1.89 -31.22 33.00
C MET A 1 1.43 -30.28 31.90
N ALA A 2 0.50 -30.74 31.05
CA ALA A 2 -0.02 -29.92 29.96
C ALA A 2 -0.92 -28.85 30.58
N SER A 3 -0.57 -27.58 30.40
CA SER A 3 -1.48 -26.47 30.69
C SER A 3 -2.73 -26.69 29.85
N GLN A 4 -3.86 -27.03 30.48
CA GLN A 4 -5.13 -26.96 29.80
C GLN A 4 -5.38 -25.47 29.54
N ILE A 5 -5.15 -25.04 28.30
CA ILE A 5 -5.59 -23.73 27.86
C ILE A 5 -7.11 -23.83 27.80
N GLU A 6 -7.76 -23.45 28.88
CA GLU A 6 -9.20 -23.27 28.90
C GLU A 6 -9.53 -22.23 27.83
N SER A 7 -10.40 -22.60 26.89
CA SER A 7 -10.77 -21.71 25.81
C SER A 7 -11.39 -20.46 26.45
N PRO A 8 -10.94 -19.24 26.12
CA PRO A 8 -11.57 -18.02 26.61
C PRO A 8 -13.04 -17.90 26.18
N LEU A 9 -13.51 -18.75 25.26
CA LEU A 9 -14.91 -18.84 24.84
C LEU A 9 -15.73 -19.81 25.70
N ALA A 10 -15.10 -20.63 26.54
CA ALA A 10 -15.77 -21.70 27.31
C ALA A 10 -16.81 -21.17 28.31
N HIS A 11 -16.74 -19.89 28.68
CA HIS A 11 -17.68 -19.23 29.58
C HIS A 11 -18.81 -18.48 28.85
N LEU A 12 -18.86 -18.51 27.51
CA LEU A 12 -19.86 -17.79 26.72
C LEU A 12 -21.03 -18.71 26.35
N THR A 13 -22.24 -18.15 26.32
CA THR A 13 -23.41 -18.84 25.76
C THR A 13 -23.39 -18.78 24.23
N ASP A 14 -24.18 -19.64 23.59
CA ASP A 14 -24.31 -19.66 22.13
C ASP A 14 -24.79 -18.31 21.59
N GLU A 15 -25.72 -17.64 22.28
CA GLU A 15 -26.17 -16.29 21.90
C GLU A 15 -25.08 -15.22 22.02
N GLN A 16 -24.19 -15.34 23.01
CA GLN A 16 -23.06 -14.41 23.16
C GLN A 16 -22.01 -14.64 22.06
N ILE A 17 -21.79 -15.89 21.67
CA ILE A 17 -20.89 -16.23 20.57
C ILE A 17 -21.45 -15.68 19.25
N GLU A 18 -22.74 -15.83 18.99
CA GLU A 18 -23.40 -15.29 17.80
C GLU A 18 -23.32 -13.76 17.74
N ALA A 19 -23.61 -13.08 18.87
CA ALA A 19 -23.52 -11.62 18.94
C ALA A 19 -22.10 -11.10 18.66
N ILE A 20 -21.08 -11.80 19.16
CA ILE A 20 -19.67 -11.49 18.86
C ILE A 20 -19.36 -11.73 17.38
N GLY A 21 -19.91 -12.80 16.79
CA GLY A 21 -19.78 -13.09 15.36
C GLY A 21 -20.34 -11.96 14.49
N GLU A 22 -21.55 -11.51 14.79
CA GLU A 22 -22.18 -10.38 14.09
C GLU A 22 -21.36 -9.09 14.24
N GLU A 23 -20.79 -8.82 15.41
CA GLU A 23 -19.94 -7.65 15.64
C GLU A 23 -18.64 -7.72 14.82
N PHE A 24 -18.01 -8.90 14.74
CA PHE A 24 -16.82 -9.11 13.90
C PHE A 24 -17.12 -9.00 12.40
N ASP A 25 -18.25 -9.53 11.95
CA ASP A 25 -18.66 -9.43 10.55
C ASP A 25 -18.92 -7.98 10.15
N ASN A 26 -19.56 -7.20 11.03
CA ASN A 26 -19.76 -5.77 10.84
C ASN A 26 -18.44 -5.02 10.76
N LEU A 27 -17.50 -5.30 11.68
CA LEU A 27 -16.17 -4.70 11.65
C LEU A 27 -15.38 -5.09 10.38
N HIS A 28 -15.47 -6.36 9.97
CA HIS A 28 -14.83 -6.82 8.74
C HIS A 28 -15.40 -6.10 7.52
N ALA A 29 -16.73 -5.93 7.44
CA ALA A 29 -17.36 -5.17 6.36
C ALA A 29 -16.92 -3.70 6.33
N GLU A 30 -16.78 -3.05 7.48
CA GLU A 30 -16.28 -1.68 7.58
C GLU A 30 -14.83 -1.58 7.09
N VAL A 31 -13.95 -2.43 7.63
CA VAL A 31 -12.52 -2.43 7.28
C VAL A 31 -12.33 -2.79 5.81
N PHE A 32 -13.04 -3.82 5.33
CA PHE A 32 -12.96 -4.26 3.93
C PHE A 32 -13.53 -3.22 2.97
N GLY A 33 -14.55 -2.46 3.39
CA GLY A 33 -15.10 -1.34 2.64
C GLY A 33 -14.14 -0.16 2.49
N ASP A 34 -13.28 0.08 3.50
CA ASP A 34 -12.20 1.09 3.42
C ASP A 34 -10.97 0.56 2.66
N LEU A 35 -10.76 -0.76 2.67
CA LEU A 35 -9.65 -1.44 2.01
C LEU A 35 -9.87 -1.46 0.48
N GLY A 36 -9.18 -0.58 -0.23
CA GLY A 36 -9.09 -0.66 -1.69
C GLY A 36 -9.05 0.68 -2.38
N ASP A 37 -10.02 1.57 -2.11
CA ASP A 37 -10.10 2.83 -2.86
C ASP A 37 -8.94 3.76 -2.54
N ARG A 38 -8.63 3.91 -1.24
CA ARG A 38 -7.52 4.76 -0.78
C ARG A 38 -6.17 4.21 -1.24
N ASP A 39 -5.94 2.92 -1.06
CA ASP A 39 -4.69 2.27 -1.44
C ASP A 39 -4.52 2.21 -2.96
N ALA A 40 -5.60 1.94 -3.71
CA ALA A 40 -5.57 1.97 -5.16
C ALA A 40 -5.29 3.39 -5.67
N ALA A 41 -5.92 4.43 -5.10
CA ALA A 41 -5.63 5.80 -5.47
C ALA A 41 -4.16 6.15 -5.22
N TYR A 42 -3.62 5.73 -4.07
CA TYR A 42 -2.20 5.91 -3.74
C TYR A 42 -1.28 5.16 -4.72
N ILE A 43 -1.50 3.87 -4.96
CA ILE A 43 -0.69 3.03 -5.85
C ILE A 43 -0.71 3.58 -7.28
N HIS A 44 -1.90 3.86 -7.82
CA HIS A 44 -2.03 4.43 -9.17
C HIS A 44 -1.39 5.83 -9.25
N GLY A 45 -1.46 6.63 -8.18
CA GLY A 45 -0.76 7.90 -8.06
C GLY A 45 0.77 7.75 -8.14
N ILE A 46 1.34 6.82 -7.37
CA ILE A 46 2.78 6.51 -7.37
C ILE A 46 3.24 5.98 -8.74
N ILE A 47 2.48 5.06 -9.35
CA ILE A 47 2.76 4.57 -10.71
C ILE A 47 2.75 5.74 -11.71
N GLY A 48 1.77 6.64 -11.60
CA GLY A 48 1.69 7.84 -12.43
C GLY A 48 2.91 8.75 -12.26
N LEU A 49 3.34 9.00 -11.02
CA LEU A 49 4.54 9.78 -10.70
C LEU A 49 5.80 9.13 -11.27
N GLN A 50 5.98 7.83 -11.06
CA GLN A 50 7.10 7.05 -11.58
C GLN A 50 7.20 7.17 -13.10
N ARG A 51 6.09 6.98 -13.82
CA ARG A 51 6.05 7.09 -15.29
C ARG A 51 6.41 8.49 -15.77
N ARG A 52 5.91 9.52 -15.09
CA ARG A 52 6.23 10.93 -15.41
C ARG A 52 7.70 11.23 -15.18
N LEU A 53 8.28 10.82 -14.05
CA LEU A 53 9.71 10.96 -13.78
C LEU A 53 10.54 10.20 -14.81
N ALA A 54 10.16 8.98 -15.16
CA ALA A 54 10.84 8.18 -16.17
C ALA A 54 10.82 8.83 -17.55
N LEU A 55 9.71 9.46 -17.94
CA LEU A 55 9.62 10.22 -19.19
C LEU A 55 10.45 11.50 -19.13
N LEU A 56 10.28 12.30 -18.06
CA LEU A 56 10.98 13.56 -17.88
C LEU A 56 12.51 13.37 -17.84
N GLY A 57 12.99 12.36 -17.12
CA GLY A 57 14.41 12.04 -17.07
C GLY A 57 15.00 11.73 -18.45
N ARG A 58 14.27 10.99 -19.29
CA ARG A 58 14.68 10.72 -20.68
C ARG A 58 14.67 11.99 -21.54
N VAL A 59 13.66 12.86 -21.39
CA VAL A 59 13.59 14.14 -22.09
C VAL A 59 14.75 15.06 -21.68
N LEU A 60 15.07 15.14 -20.39
CA LEU A 60 16.21 15.91 -19.90
C LEU A 60 17.52 15.41 -20.50
N LEU A 61 17.71 14.08 -20.58
CA LEU A 61 18.91 13.52 -21.19
C LEU A 61 19.04 13.78 -22.69
N ALA A 62 17.97 14.20 -23.39
CA ALA A 62 18.10 14.68 -24.77
C ALA A 62 18.92 15.98 -24.88
N GLY A 63 19.05 16.75 -23.79
CA GLY A 63 19.90 17.94 -23.67
C GLY A 63 21.20 17.69 -22.90
N ALA A 64 21.70 16.45 -22.85
CA ALA A 64 22.81 16.03 -21.99
C ALA A 64 24.16 16.72 -22.28
N ASP A 65 24.32 17.39 -23.42
CA ASP A 65 25.52 18.18 -23.74
C ASP A 65 25.79 19.27 -22.69
N PHE A 66 24.74 19.74 -22.01
CA PHE A 66 24.86 20.61 -20.85
C PHE A 66 24.94 19.81 -19.56
N ARG A 67 26.12 19.82 -18.91
CA ARG A 67 26.45 19.00 -17.72
C ARG A 67 25.39 19.05 -16.60
N PRO A 68 24.80 20.21 -16.25
CA PRO A 68 23.74 20.25 -15.23
C PRO A 68 22.47 19.51 -15.66
N VAL A 69 22.09 19.57 -16.94
CA VAL A 69 20.91 18.87 -17.47
C VAL A 69 21.12 17.36 -17.50
N TRP A 70 22.34 16.90 -17.85
CA TRP A 70 22.69 15.49 -17.74
C TRP A 70 22.55 14.96 -16.30
N LEU A 71 23.04 15.71 -15.31
CA LEU A 71 22.94 15.34 -13.90
C LEU A 71 21.47 15.30 -13.46
N ALA A 72 20.69 16.31 -13.82
CA ALA A 72 19.26 16.37 -13.51
C ALA A 72 18.48 15.20 -14.13
N GLY A 73 18.75 14.86 -15.40
CA GLY A 73 18.11 13.73 -16.08
C GLY A 73 18.45 12.39 -15.41
N THR A 74 19.73 12.19 -15.07
CA THR A 74 20.20 10.97 -14.39
C THR A 74 19.58 10.83 -12.99
N ALA A 75 19.57 11.90 -12.19
CA ALA A 75 18.94 11.89 -10.87
C ALA A 75 17.43 11.61 -10.95
N THR A 76 16.76 12.20 -11.95
CA THR A 76 15.32 11.99 -12.20
C THR A 76 15.02 10.52 -12.54
N LEU A 77 15.82 9.89 -13.39
CA LEU A 77 15.70 8.47 -13.70
C LEU A 77 16.01 7.57 -12.50
N GLY A 78 17.00 7.94 -11.69
CA GLY A 78 17.31 7.25 -10.44
C GLY A 78 16.13 7.25 -9.48
N MET A 79 15.49 8.40 -9.28
CA MET A 79 14.26 8.50 -8.50
C MET A 79 13.15 7.62 -9.09
N ALA A 80 12.90 7.71 -10.40
CA ALA A 80 11.90 6.86 -11.05
C ALA A 80 12.14 5.36 -10.82
N LYS A 81 13.41 4.91 -10.76
CA LYS A 81 13.76 3.52 -10.46
C LYS A 81 13.55 3.14 -9.00
N ILE A 82 13.83 4.04 -8.06
CA ILE A 82 13.54 3.83 -6.64
C ILE A 82 12.03 3.64 -6.42
N LEU A 83 11.19 4.36 -7.16
CA LEU A 83 9.73 4.22 -7.09
C LEU A 83 9.17 2.97 -7.80
N GLU A 84 9.96 2.26 -8.60
CA GLU A 84 9.54 1.06 -9.35
C GLU A 84 9.90 -0.26 -8.63
N ASN A 85 10.98 -0.27 -7.84
CA ASN A 85 11.47 -1.45 -7.11
C ASN A 85 10.66 -1.74 -5.85
#